data_AF-A0A417YYM7-F1
#
_entry.id   AF-A0A417YYM7-F1
#
_cell.length_a   1.000
_cell.length_b   1.000
_cell.length_c   1.000
_cell.angle_alpha   90.00
_cell.angle_beta   90.00
_cell.angle_gamma   90.00
#
_symmetry.space_group_name_H-M   'P 1'
#
loop_
_entity.id
_entity.type
_entity.pdbx_description
1 polymer ?
#
loop_
_entity_poly.entity_id
_entity_poly.type
_entity_poly.pdbx_seq_one_letter_code
_entity_poly.pdbx_strand_id
1 'polypeptide(L)'
;MKNFLSAILPGIVILLFIWFDSHFPESKYILVGIYLLFPLLFIIQGYYSASKGVLILGFIISVFAIMIPISIWYNMGSLLPAIVVYLLLGIGAYYLSGKTKG
;
A
#
# COMPACT_ATOMS: atom_id res chain seq x y z
N MET A 1 -19.17 3.44 -9.00
CA MET A 1 -17.88 4.18 -9.07
C MET A 1 -17.27 4.52 -7.72
N LYS A 2 -18.05 4.77 -6.64
CA LYS A 2 -17.51 5.15 -5.31
C LYS A 2 -16.54 4.14 -4.63
N ASN A 3 -16.46 2.90 -5.10
CA ASN A 3 -15.63 1.84 -4.51
C ASN A 3 -14.36 1.50 -5.30
N PHE A 4 -14.25 1.97 -6.55
CA PHE A 4 -13.07 1.68 -7.37
C PHE A 4 -11.93 2.64 -7.05
N LEU A 5 -12.28 3.90 -6.77
CA LEU A 5 -11.30 4.91 -6.34
C LEU A 5 -10.63 4.50 -5.02
N SER A 6 -11.37 3.92 -4.07
CA SER A 6 -10.81 3.47 -2.79
C SER A 6 -9.89 2.25 -2.92
N ALA A 7 -10.02 1.45 -3.98
CA ALA A 7 -9.06 0.39 -4.29
C ALA A 7 -7.77 0.93 -4.88
N ILE A 8 -7.87 1.90 -5.80
CA ILE A 8 -6.73 2.33 -6.63
C ILE A 8 -5.92 3.44 -5.96
N LEU A 9 -6.59 4.37 -5.26
CA LEU A 9 -5.96 5.58 -4.74
C LEU A 9 -4.73 5.31 -3.85
N PRO A 10 -4.74 4.34 -2.91
CA PRO A 10 -3.56 4.04 -2.11
C PRO A 10 -2.36 3.63 -2.98
N GLY A 11 -2.57 2.79 -3.98
CA GLY A 11 -1.53 2.37 -4.92
C GLY A 11 -0.97 3.53 -5.75
N ILE A 12 -1.83 4.45 -6.21
CA ILE A 12 -1.38 5.68 -6.90
C ILE A 12 -0.51 6.53 -5.96
N VAL A 13 -0.94 6.74 -4.72
CA VAL A 13 -0.19 7.55 -3.75
C VAL A 13 1.18 6.93 -3.46
N ILE A 14 1.23 5.61 -3.28
CA ILE A 14 2.49 4.86 -3.12
C ILE A 14 3.40 5.07 -4.33
N LEU A 15 2.88 4.87 -5.54
CA LEU A 15 3.67 4.97 -6.76
C LEU A 15 4.23 6.39 -6.95
N LEU A 16 3.40 7.41 -6.74
CA LEU A 16 3.81 8.82 -6.83
C LEU A 16 4.86 9.16 -5.77
N PHE A 17 4.71 8.66 -4.55
CA PHE A 17 5.69 8.86 -3.49
C PHE A 17 7.05 8.27 -3.88
N ILE A 18 7.08 7.01 -4.32
CA ILE A 18 8.32 6.31 -4.69
C ILE A 18 8.97 6.96 -5.92
N TRP A 19 8.14 7.39 -6.89
CA TRP A 19 8.60 8.07 -8.09
C TRP A 19 9.18 9.45 -7.80
N PHE A 20 8.54 10.22 -6.92
CA PHE A 20 9.07 11.52 -6.53
C PHE A 20 10.40 11.37 -5.78
N ASP A 21 10.46 10.44 -4.81
CA ASP A 21 11.69 10.24 -4.02
C ASP A 21 12.84 9.67 -4.86
N SER A 22 12.57 8.92 -5.93
CA SER A 22 13.64 8.35 -6.78
C SER A 22 14.44 9.41 -7.56
N HIS A 23 13.91 10.63 -7.69
CA HIS A 23 14.65 11.76 -8.26
C HIS A 23 15.67 12.37 -7.28
N PHE A 24 15.63 11.98 -6.01
CA PHE A 24 16.52 12.46 -4.95
C PHE A 24 17.24 11.27 -4.31
N PRO A 25 18.18 10.60 -4.99
CA PRO A 25 18.77 9.34 -4.51
C PRO A 25 19.52 9.44 -3.17
N GLU A 26 19.95 10.63 -2.76
CA GLU A 26 20.56 10.89 -1.43
C GLU A 26 19.51 11.00 -0.30
N SER A 27 18.24 11.13 -0.67
CA SER A 27 17.11 11.16 0.25
C SER A 27 16.91 9.79 0.90
N LYS A 28 16.75 9.78 2.21
CA LYS A 28 16.31 8.59 2.96
C LYS A 28 14.80 8.58 3.20
N TYR A 29 14.03 9.44 2.51
CA TYR A 29 12.58 9.52 2.72
C TYR A 29 11.86 8.25 2.26
N ILE A 30 12.44 7.44 1.36
CA ILE A 30 11.91 6.10 1.06
C ILE A 30 11.72 5.24 2.32
N LEU A 31 12.60 5.38 3.33
CA LEU A 31 12.48 4.66 4.59
C LEU A 31 11.26 5.12 5.39
N VAL A 32 10.92 6.41 5.34
CA VAL A 32 9.67 6.95 5.93
C VAL A 32 8.46 6.38 5.18
N GLY A 33 8.57 6.25 3.86
CA GLY A 33 7.59 5.55 3.04
C GLY A 33 7.34 4.12 3.53
N ILE A 34 8.41 3.33 3.60
CA ILE A 34 8.39 1.91 3.99
C ILE A 34 7.86 1.74 5.42
N TYR A 35 8.41 2.45 6.40
CA TYR A 35 8.11 2.17 7.82
C TYR A 35 6.90 2.90 8.38
N LEU A 36 6.37 3.91 7.69
CA LEU A 36 5.25 4.71 8.19
C LEU A 36 4.13 4.86 7.15
N LEU A 37 4.45 5.43 5.98
CA LEU A 37 3.42 5.82 5.00
C LEU A 37 2.68 4.61 4.43
N PHE A 38 3.39 3.58 3.96
CA PHE A 38 2.79 2.42 3.32
C PHE A 38 1.95 1.59 4.32
N PRO A 39 2.43 1.27 5.53
CA PRO A 39 1.59 0.64 6.55
C PRO A 39 0.27 1.39 6.79
N LEU A 40 0.33 2.72 6.93
CA LEU A 40 -0.85 3.56 7.15
C LEU A 40 -1.80 3.52 5.95
N LEU A 41 -1.29 3.57 4.72
CA LEU A 41 -2.11 3.46 3.52
C LEU A 41 -2.82 2.11 3.42
N PHE A 42 -2.16 1.02 3.81
CA PHE A 42 -2.80 -0.30 3.86
C PHE A 42 -3.89 -0.38 4.94
N ILE A 43 -3.68 0.23 6.12
CA ILE A 43 -4.69 0.33 7.18
C ILE A 43 -5.91 1.13 6.69
N ILE A 44 -5.68 2.30 6.09
CA ILE A 44 -6.73 3.16 5.52
C ILE A 44 -7.50 2.40 4.44
N GLN A 45 -6.78 1.74 3.53
CA GLN A 45 -7.38 0.94 2.48
C GLN A 45 -8.24 -0.20 3.06
N GLY A 46 -7.76 -0.88 4.10
CA GLY A 46 -8.51 -1.86 4.88
C GLY A 46 -9.81 -1.30 5.43
N TYR A 47 -9.72 -0.22 6.17
CA TYR A 47 -10.87 0.42 6.82
C TYR A 47 -11.92 0.93 5.83
N TYR A 48 -11.51 1.55 4.72
CA TYR A 48 -12.42 2.13 3.74
C TYR A 48 -12.90 1.17 2.66
N SER A 49 -12.30 -0.02 2.51
CA SER A 49 -12.75 -1.00 1.53
C SER A 49 -14.22 -1.40 1.73
N ALA A 50 -14.99 -1.40 0.64
CA ALA A 50 -16.43 -1.67 0.69
C ALA A 50 -16.75 -3.18 0.68
N SER A 51 -15.84 -4.00 0.15
CA SER A 51 -15.99 -5.45 0.08
C SER A 51 -14.62 -6.13 0.06
N LYS A 52 -14.59 -7.44 0.30
CA LYS A 52 -13.37 -8.26 0.19
C LYS A 52 -12.73 -8.14 -1.20
N GLY A 53 -13.53 -8.12 -2.27
CA GLY A 53 -13.03 -7.97 -3.64
C GLY A 53 -12.32 -6.64 -3.89
N VAL A 54 -12.89 -5.55 -3.37
CA VAL A 54 -12.28 -4.20 -3.45
C VAL A 54 -10.96 -4.15 -2.67
N LEU A 55 -10.93 -4.78 -1.49
CA LEU A 55 -9.73 -4.87 -0.66
C LEU A 55 -8.60 -5.63 -1.37
N ILE A 56 -8.90 -6.83 -1.89
CA ILE A 56 -7.93 -7.68 -2.59
C ILE A 56 -7.39 -6.96 -3.82
N LEU A 57 -8.26 -6.36 -4.63
CA LEU A 57 -7.83 -5.61 -5.81
C LEU A 57 -6.89 -4.47 -5.42
N GLY A 58 -7.25 -3.69 -4.41
CA GLY A 58 -6.38 -2.60 -3.95
C GLY A 58 -5.05 -3.11 -3.40
N PHE A 59 -5.03 -4.24 -2.69
CA PHE A 59 -3.78 -4.82 -2.18
C PHE A 59 -2.86 -5.24 -3.32
N ILE A 60 -3.39 -5.90 -4.34
CA ILE A 60 -2.61 -6.28 -5.51
C ILE A 60 -1.98 -5.04 -6.16
N ILE A 61 -2.76 -3.98 -6.36
CA ILE A 61 -2.28 -2.73 -6.95
C ILE A 61 -1.20 -2.09 -6.07
N SER A 62 -1.45 -1.95 -4.76
CA SER A 62 -0.50 -1.34 -3.82
C SER A 62 0.78 -2.16 -3.69
N VAL A 63 0.70 -3.50 -3.70
CA VAL A 63 1.89 -4.37 -3.68
C VAL A 63 2.72 -4.18 -4.94
N PHE A 64 2.11 -4.16 -6.11
CA PHE A 64 2.85 -3.90 -7.36
C PHE A 64 3.44 -2.49 -7.40
N ALA A 65 2.72 -1.49 -6.88
CA ALA A 65 3.20 -0.12 -6.77
C ALA A 65 4.41 0.03 -5.83
N ILE A 66 4.62 -0.90 -4.89
CA ILE A 66 5.81 -0.97 -4.03
C ILE A 66 6.91 -1.79 -4.72
N MET A 67 6.62 -3.04 -5.08
CA MET A 67 7.64 -4.02 -5.48
C MET A 67 8.37 -3.64 -6.76
N ILE A 68 7.62 -3.22 -7.79
CA ILE A 68 8.20 -2.94 -9.10
C ILE A 68 9.14 -1.74 -9.01
N PRO A 69 8.72 -0.57 -8.50
CA PRO A 69 9.57 0.60 -8.58
C PRO A 69 10.71 0.57 -7.57
N ILE A 70 10.56 -0.07 -6.41
CA ILE A 70 11.67 -0.21 -5.46
C ILE A 70 12.77 -1.12 -6.00
N SER A 71 12.38 -2.22 -6.67
CA SER A 71 13.35 -3.09 -7.33
C SER A 71 14.12 -2.35 -8.43
N ILE A 72 13.41 -1.60 -9.29
CA ILE A 72 14.02 -0.94 -10.45
C ILE A 72 14.81 0.33 -10.07
N TRP A 73 14.28 1.18 -9.19
CA TRP A 73 14.86 2.49 -8.91
C TRP A 73 15.83 2.50 -7.72
N TYR A 74 15.64 1.61 -6.75
CA TYR A 74 16.46 1.59 -5.53
C TYR A 74 17.37 0.37 -5.43
N ASN A 75 17.23 -0.64 -6.32
CA ASN A 75 17.96 -1.91 -6.26
C ASN A 75 17.99 -2.53 -4.84
N MET A 76 16.93 -2.29 -4.06
CA MET A 76 16.85 -2.82 -2.70
C MET A 76 16.51 -4.32 -2.75
N GLY A 77 16.98 -5.04 -1.73
CA GLY A 77 16.60 -6.43 -1.52
C GLY A 77 15.08 -6.59 -1.32
N SER A 78 14.66 -7.83 -1.11
CA SER A 78 13.24 -8.16 -0.99
C SER A 78 12.56 -7.41 0.16
N LEU A 79 11.55 -6.60 -0.18
CA LEU A 79 10.62 -5.99 0.78
C LEU A 79 9.45 -6.90 1.13
N LEU A 80 9.47 -8.16 0.70
CA LEU A 80 8.39 -9.11 0.95
C LEU A 80 8.02 -9.22 2.44
N PRO A 81 8.96 -9.30 3.41
CA PRO A 81 8.60 -9.36 4.82
C PRO A 81 7.78 -8.14 5.28
N ALA A 82 8.15 -6.95 4.83
CA ALA A 82 7.45 -5.72 5.18
C ALA A 82 6.06 -5.68 4.54
N ILE A 83 5.95 -6.06 3.27
CA ILE A 83 4.68 -6.14 2.54
C ILE A 83 3.71 -7.12 3.22
N VAL A 84 4.17 -8.27 3.71
CA VAL A 84 3.35 -9.21 4.47
C VAL A 84 2.76 -8.53 5.71
N VAL A 85 3.55 -7.74 6.44
CA VAL A 85 3.06 -6.97 7.59
C VAL A 85 2.00 -5.96 7.14
N TYR A 86 2.20 -5.24 6.03
CA TYR A 86 1.22 -4.25 5.55
C TYR A 86 -0.12 -4.91 5.18
N LEU A 87 -0.06 -6.07 4.51
CA LEU A 87 -1.24 -6.85 4.18
C LEU A 87 -1.99 -7.29 5.44
N LEU A 88 -1.29 -7.80 6.45
CA LEU A 88 -1.90 -8.18 7.74
C LEU A 88 -2.56 -6.98 8.43
N LEU A 89 -1.92 -5.82 8.43
CA LEU A 89 -2.48 -4.59 8.99
C LEU A 89 -3.75 -4.16 8.26
N GLY A 90 -3.75 -4.16 6.92
CA GLY A 90 -4.93 -3.83 6.13
C GLY A 90 -6.08 -4.83 6.32
N ILE A 91 -5.76 -6.13 6.39
CA ILE A 91 -6.75 -7.18 6.67
C ILE A 91 -7.35 -6.98 8.06
N GLY A 92 -6.51 -6.73 9.07
CA GLY A 92 -6.96 -6.45 10.44
C GLY A 92 -7.88 -5.23 10.50
N ALA A 93 -7.50 -4.13 9.85
CA ALA A 93 -8.31 -2.92 9.77
C ALA A 93 -9.66 -3.17 9.07
N TYR A 94 -9.70 -3.99 8.02
CA TYR A 94 -10.94 -4.36 7.35
C TYR A 94 -11.89 -5.11 8.28
N TYR A 95 -11.40 -6.11 9.03
CA TYR A 95 -12.23 -6.84 9.99
C TYR A 95 -12.70 -5.98 11.16
N LEU A 96 -11.84 -5.09 11.67
CA LEU A 96 -12.19 -4.16 12.75
C LEU A 96 -13.22 -3.09 12.31
N SER A 97 -13.31 -2.78 11.02
CA SER A 97 -14.29 -1.82 10.50
C SER A 97 -15.75 -2.32 10.59
N GLY A 98 -15.99 -3.56 11.02
CA GLY A 98 -17.33 -4.12 11.21
C GLY A 98 -18.07 -4.45 9.91
N LYS A 99 -17.42 -4.28 8.76
CA LYS A 99 -17.99 -4.54 7.41
C LYS A 99 -18.14 -6.02 7.07
N THR A 100 -17.80 -6.92 7.99
CA THR A 100 -17.99 -8.38 7.87
C THR A 100 -19.34 -8.89 8.41
N LYS A 101 -20.25 -8.01 8.84
CA LYS A 101 -21.62 -8.39 9.26
C LYS A 101 -22.68 -8.31 8.14
N GLY A 102 -22.27 -8.49 6.88
CA GLY A 102 -23.17 -8.57 5.71
C GLY A 102 -23.08 -9.92 5.05
#